data_AF-A0A257LKQ4-F1
#
_entry.id   AF-A0A257LKQ4-F1
#
_cell.length_a   1.000
_cell.length_b   1.000
_cell.length_c   1.000
_cell.angle_alpha   90.00
_cell.angle_beta   90.00
_cell.angle_gamma   90.00
#
_symmetry.space_group_name_H-M   'P 1'
#
loop_
_entity.id
_entity.type
_entity.pdbx_description
1 polymer ?
#
loop_
_entity_poly.entity_id
_entity_poly.type
_entity_poly.pdbx_seq_one_letter_code
_entity_poly.pdbx_strand_id
1 'polypeptide(L)'
;HEIFVLGNPPYYGARKQTADQKADVVSVAGGLNGHKNLDYIACFFLKAAAYVRQTNAAVAFVSTNSVCQGEQVALLWPPVLTDLEFHFAYQAFKWANSAKANAGVTCVIIGLRQPRNQRKLLFGDSVVRSVENINPYLVAGRNVFVHKRRSSLSNLPQCDFGSMPNDGG
;
A
#
# COMPACT_ATOMS: atom_id res chain seq x y z
N HIS A 1 -6.28 24.92 -11.85
CA HIS A 1 -4.86 24.54 -11.74
C HIS A 1 -4.77 23.06 -11.40
N GLU A 2 -3.86 22.32 -12.03
CA GLU A 2 -3.58 20.92 -11.67
C GLU A 2 -2.47 20.89 -10.62
N ILE A 3 -2.67 20.13 -9.54
CA ILE A 3 -1.72 20.02 -8.42
C ILE A 3 -1.19 18.59 -8.41
N PHE A 4 0.13 18.45 -8.32
CA PHE A 4 0.81 17.16 -8.22
C PHE A 4 1.61 17.09 -6.93
N VAL A 5 1.40 16.04 -6.14
CA VAL A 5 2.19 15.76 -4.92
C VAL A 5 2.97 14.48 -5.16
N LEU A 6 4.30 14.59 -5.14
CA LEU A 6 5.20 13.48 -5.45
C LEU A 6 6.17 13.27 -4.28
N GLY A 7 6.52 12.04 -3.97
CA GLY A 7 7.49 11.80 -2.91
C GLY A 7 7.88 10.34 -2.71
N ASN A 8 8.87 10.18 -1.84
CA ASN A 8 9.32 8.89 -1.33
C ASN A 8 9.23 8.93 0.22
N PRO A 9 8.03 8.74 0.80
CA PRO A 9 7.87 8.77 2.25
C PRO A 9 8.64 7.62 2.94
N PRO A 10 8.92 7.71 4.24
CA PRO A 10 9.61 6.63 4.96
C PRO A 10 8.77 5.36 5.10
N TYR A 11 9.41 4.18 5.03
CA TYR A 11 8.76 2.87 5.21
C TYR A 11 9.23 2.23 6.52
N TYR A 12 8.31 2.06 7.46
CA TYR A 12 8.57 1.39 8.73
C TYR A 12 7.40 0.48 9.05
N GLY A 13 7.63 -0.83 8.93
CA GLY A 13 6.66 -1.83 9.36
C GLY A 13 6.32 -1.67 10.84
N ALA A 14 5.09 -2.01 11.22
CA ALA A 14 4.51 -1.78 12.56
C ALA A 14 5.43 -2.05 13.76
N ARG A 15 6.26 -3.12 13.69
CA ARG A 15 7.18 -3.50 14.77
C ARG A 15 8.44 -2.63 14.87
N LYS A 16 8.81 -1.92 13.80
CA LYS A 16 10.01 -1.07 13.70
C LYS A 16 9.69 0.42 13.88
N GLN A 17 8.44 0.79 14.08
CA GLN A 17 8.03 2.19 14.27
C GLN A 17 8.46 2.72 15.64
N THR A 18 8.91 3.97 15.67
CA THR A 18 9.16 4.72 16.92
C THR A 18 7.83 5.01 17.65
N ALA A 19 7.93 5.48 18.90
CA ALA A 19 6.74 5.89 19.66
C ALA A 19 5.95 6.99 18.95
N ASP A 20 6.65 8.01 18.43
CA ASP A 20 6.04 9.13 17.70
C ASP A 20 5.35 8.66 16.41
N GLN A 21 6.00 7.77 15.65
CA GLN A 21 5.41 7.19 14.44
C GLN A 21 4.16 6.38 14.74
N LYS A 22 4.12 5.66 15.87
CA LYS A 22 2.91 4.95 16.30
C LYS A 22 1.80 5.93 16.69
N ALA A 23 2.13 7.04 17.35
CA ALA A 23 1.18 8.09 17.69
C ALA A 23 0.57 8.73 16.42
N ASP A 24 1.39 9.00 15.41
CA ASP A 24 0.94 9.46 14.10
C ASP A 24 -0.02 8.46 13.43
N VAL A 25 0.29 7.16 13.46
CA VAL A 25 -0.59 6.11 12.92
C VAL A 25 -1.94 6.12 13.64
N VAL A 26 -1.96 6.27 14.96
CA VAL A 26 -3.21 6.39 15.71
C VAL A 26 -3.96 7.66 15.32
N SER A 27 -3.27 8.79 15.16
CA SER A 27 -3.88 10.06 14.75
C SER A 27 -4.52 9.99 13.36
N VAL A 28 -3.85 9.36 12.39
CA VAL A 28 -4.29 9.33 10.99
C VAL A 28 -5.23 8.15 10.69
N ALA A 29 -4.95 6.98 11.26
CA ALA A 29 -5.60 5.71 10.93
C ALA A 29 -6.35 5.08 12.11
N GLY A 30 -6.45 5.74 13.26
CA GLY A 30 -7.04 5.17 14.48
C GLY A 30 -8.48 4.65 14.33
N GLY A 31 -9.24 5.22 13.38
CA GLY A 31 -10.59 4.74 13.03
C GLY A 31 -10.61 3.43 12.21
N LEU A 32 -9.46 2.95 11.73
CA LEU A 32 -9.36 1.72 10.95
C LEU A 32 -9.09 0.51 11.87
N ASN A 33 -9.87 -0.55 11.68
CA ASN A 33 -9.63 -1.82 12.35
C ASN A 33 -8.27 -2.38 11.92
N GLY A 34 -7.42 -2.71 12.90
CA GLY A 34 -6.09 -3.25 12.64
C GLY A 34 -5.02 -2.21 12.28
N HIS A 35 -5.29 -0.90 12.46
CA HIS A 35 -4.32 0.18 12.16
C HIS A 35 -2.94 -0.01 12.79
N LYS A 36 -2.85 -0.66 13.96
CA LYS A 36 -1.58 -0.98 14.64
C LYS A 36 -0.65 -1.87 13.84
N ASN A 37 -1.16 -2.55 12.81
CA ASN A 37 -0.37 -3.41 11.92
C ASN A 37 0.07 -2.69 10.64
N LEU A 38 -0.41 -1.48 10.36
CA LEU A 38 -0.07 -0.75 9.15
C LEU A 38 1.42 -0.38 9.11
N ASP A 39 2.01 -0.42 7.92
CA ASP A 39 3.28 0.26 7.66
C ASP A 39 3.09 1.78 7.81
N TYR A 40 4.11 2.48 8.28
CA TYR A 40 4.04 3.92 8.53
C TYR A 40 3.67 4.73 7.27
N ILE A 41 4.09 4.28 6.08
CA ILE A 41 3.71 4.93 4.82
C ILE A 41 2.19 4.94 4.56
N ALA A 42 1.42 4.06 5.20
CA ALA A 42 -0.04 4.08 5.14
C ALA A 42 -0.61 5.45 5.54
N CYS A 43 -0.01 6.13 6.52
CA CYS A 43 -0.42 7.47 6.94
C CYS A 43 -0.35 8.48 5.79
N PHE A 44 0.68 8.39 4.94
CA PHE A 44 0.84 9.27 3.79
C PHE A 44 -0.23 9.00 2.74
N PHE A 45 -0.55 7.73 2.45
CA PHE A 45 -1.64 7.40 1.52
C PHE A 45 -3.00 7.85 2.05
N LEU A 46 -3.27 7.71 3.35
CA LEU A 46 -4.54 8.16 3.94
C LEU A 46 -4.66 9.69 3.91
N LYS A 47 -3.60 10.43 4.25
CA LYS A 47 -3.56 11.89 4.11
C LYS A 47 -3.68 12.34 2.66
N ALA A 48 -2.98 11.67 1.74
CA ALA A 48 -3.08 11.94 0.31
C ALA A 48 -4.49 11.71 -0.21
N ALA A 49 -5.15 10.62 0.20
CA ALA A 49 -6.53 10.35 -0.16
C ALA A 49 -7.47 11.47 0.33
N ALA A 50 -7.32 11.91 1.58
CA ALA A 50 -8.08 13.06 2.10
C ALA A 50 -7.85 14.35 1.30
N TYR A 51 -6.60 14.62 0.90
CA TYR A 51 -6.26 15.78 0.09
C TYR A 51 -6.82 15.70 -1.34
N VAL A 52 -6.68 14.55 -2.00
CA VAL A 52 -7.23 14.29 -3.34
C VAL A 52 -8.75 14.37 -3.34
N ARG A 53 -9.43 14.01 -2.24
CA ARG A 53 -10.89 14.17 -2.12
C ARG A 53 -11.36 15.61 -2.18
N GLN A 54 -10.59 16.51 -1.59
CA GLN A 54 -10.96 17.92 -1.46
C GLN A 54 -10.46 18.77 -2.64
N THR A 55 -9.72 18.17 -3.57
CA THR A 55 -9.04 18.88 -4.66
C THR A 55 -9.15 18.11 -5.97
N ASN A 56 -8.59 18.64 -7.05
CA ASN A 56 -8.37 17.88 -8.29
C ASN A 56 -6.89 17.46 -8.42
N ALA A 57 -6.22 17.24 -7.28
CA ALA A 57 -4.81 16.86 -7.25
C ALA A 57 -4.62 15.39 -7.66
N ALA A 58 -3.43 15.07 -8.14
CA ALA A 58 -2.94 13.71 -8.26
C ALA A 58 -1.71 13.54 -7.36
N VAL A 59 -1.59 12.38 -6.71
CA VAL A 59 -0.48 12.07 -5.81
C VAL A 59 0.25 10.85 -6.35
N ALA A 60 1.58 10.83 -6.30
CA ALA A 60 2.33 9.61 -6.53
C ALA A 60 3.42 9.40 -5.48
N PHE A 61 3.43 8.21 -4.87
CA PHE A 61 4.44 7.84 -3.90
C PHE A 61 5.20 6.58 -4.30
N VAL A 62 6.51 6.62 -4.10
CA VAL A 62 7.32 5.40 -3.97
C VAL A 62 7.00 4.78 -2.61
N SER A 63 6.76 3.48 -2.57
CA SER A 63 6.43 2.73 -1.36
C SER A 63 7.14 1.39 -1.33
N THR A 64 7.33 0.80 -0.14
CA THR A 64 7.55 -0.65 0.00
C THR A 64 6.42 -1.42 -0.70
N ASN A 65 6.74 -2.52 -1.40
CA ASN A 65 5.76 -3.37 -2.07
C ASN A 65 4.77 -4.04 -1.11
N SER A 66 5.11 -4.11 0.18
CA SER A 66 4.26 -4.71 1.22
C SER A 66 2.89 -4.05 1.34
N VAL A 67 2.74 -2.76 1.00
CA VAL A 67 1.42 -2.09 1.02
C VAL A 67 0.43 -2.70 0.02
N CYS A 68 0.92 -3.39 -1.00
CA CYS A 68 0.13 -4.07 -2.02
C CYS A 68 0.15 -5.60 -1.85
N GLN A 69 0.54 -6.10 -0.68
CA GLN A 69 0.65 -7.54 -0.38
C GLN A 69 0.08 -7.89 1.00
N GLY A 70 -0.34 -9.15 1.15
CA GLY A 70 -0.74 -9.72 2.45
C GLY A 70 -1.81 -8.90 3.20
N GLU A 71 -1.64 -8.80 4.52
CA GLU A 71 -2.61 -8.14 5.43
C GLU A 71 -2.75 -6.63 5.15
N GLN A 72 -1.69 -5.96 4.69
CA GLN A 72 -1.69 -4.50 4.48
C GLN A 72 -2.79 -4.07 3.48
N VAL A 73 -3.04 -4.88 2.46
CA VAL A 73 -3.99 -4.53 1.40
C VAL A 73 -5.39 -4.29 1.95
N ALA A 74 -5.86 -5.21 2.79
CA ALA A 74 -7.19 -5.15 3.37
C ALA A 74 -7.30 -4.12 4.51
N LEU A 75 -6.18 -3.69 5.09
CA LEU A 75 -6.15 -2.65 6.12
C LEU A 75 -6.12 -1.24 5.53
N LEU A 76 -5.37 -1.03 4.45
CA LEU A 76 -5.10 0.30 3.88
C LEU A 76 -6.09 0.71 2.79
N TRP A 77 -6.29 -0.16 1.79
CA TRP A 77 -6.89 0.28 0.53
C TRP A 77 -8.42 0.37 0.50
N PRO A 78 -9.23 -0.39 1.27
CA PRO A 78 -10.68 -0.23 1.24
C PRO A 78 -11.17 1.21 1.46
N PRO A 79 -10.72 1.95 2.49
CA PRO A 79 -11.16 3.34 2.70
C PRO A 79 -10.59 4.31 1.65
N VAL A 80 -9.61 3.93 0.83
CA VAL A 80 -9.00 4.78 -0.21
C VAL A 80 -9.67 4.55 -1.56
N LEU A 81 -9.80 3.28 -1.97
CA LEU A 81 -10.29 2.87 -3.29
C LEU A 81 -11.82 2.75 -3.37
N THR A 82 -12.54 3.27 -2.37
CA THR A 82 -14.00 3.39 -2.40
C THR A 82 -14.44 4.47 -3.40
N ASP A 83 -13.71 5.58 -3.45
CA ASP A 83 -14.04 6.78 -4.24
C ASP A 83 -12.83 7.33 -4.99
N LEU A 84 -11.63 6.78 -4.80
CA LEU A 84 -10.43 7.12 -5.56
C LEU A 84 -9.95 5.95 -6.41
N GLU A 85 -9.02 6.22 -7.32
CA GLU A 85 -8.43 5.20 -8.18
C GLU A 85 -6.92 5.33 -8.30
N PHE A 86 -6.27 4.19 -8.57
CA PHE A 86 -4.93 4.21 -9.13
C PHE A 86 -4.99 4.60 -10.60
N HIS A 87 -4.27 5.64 -11.00
CA HIS A 87 -4.18 6.02 -12.43
C HIS A 87 -2.94 5.49 -13.13
N PHE A 88 -1.91 5.20 -12.34
CA PHE A 88 -0.82 4.35 -12.77
C PHE A 88 -0.21 3.63 -11.58
N ALA A 89 0.51 2.56 -11.86
CA ALA A 89 1.38 1.94 -10.89
C ALA A 89 2.62 1.33 -11.53
N TYR A 90 3.75 1.39 -10.83
CA TYR A 90 4.89 0.53 -11.09
C TYR A 90 4.82 -0.67 -10.16
N GLN A 91 4.75 -1.86 -10.77
CA GLN A 91 4.86 -3.13 -10.07
C GLN A 91 6.23 -3.26 -9.40
N ALA A 92 6.33 -4.24 -8.51
CA ALA A 92 7.49 -4.48 -7.67
C ALA A 92 8.82 -4.46 -8.45
N PHE A 93 9.75 -3.59 -8.04
CA PHE A 93 11.11 -3.52 -8.59
C PHE A 93 12.12 -3.44 -7.45
N LYS A 94 13.35 -3.92 -7.68
CA LYS A 94 14.44 -3.79 -6.72
C LYS A 94 14.88 -2.34 -6.67
N TRP A 95 14.85 -1.73 -5.48
CA TRP A 95 15.40 -0.41 -5.28
C TRP A 95 16.93 -0.46 -5.44
N ALA A 96 17.47 0.42 -6.26
CA ALA A 96 18.90 0.64 -6.38
C ALA A 96 19.14 2.15 -6.27
N ASN A 97 20.05 2.55 -5.39
CA ASN A 97 20.62 3.89 -5.39
C ASN A 97 22.12 3.80 -5.72
N SER A 98 22.71 4.90 -6.14
CA SER A 98 24.16 4.96 -6.41
C SER A 98 25.00 5.04 -5.13
N ALA A 99 24.44 4.72 -3.96
CA ALA A 99 25.12 4.82 -2.67
C ALA A 99 25.73 3.48 -2.25
N LYS A 100 26.79 3.55 -1.44
CA LYS A 100 27.64 2.42 -1.02
C LYS A 100 26.89 1.31 -0.27
N ALA A 101 25.70 1.59 0.24
CA ALA A 101 24.82 0.65 0.93
C ALA A 101 23.44 0.67 0.27
N ASN A 102 23.27 -0.14 -0.77
CA ASN A 102 21.96 -0.37 -1.38
C ASN A 102 21.05 -1.06 -0.36
N ALA A 103 20.00 -0.36 0.08
CA ALA A 103 18.94 -1.00 0.84
C ALA A 103 18.27 -2.04 -0.06
N GLY A 104 18.36 -3.33 0.30
CA GLY A 104 17.77 -4.45 -0.44
C GLY A 104 16.24 -4.50 -0.34
N VAL A 105 15.58 -3.40 -0.67
CA VAL A 105 14.14 -3.21 -0.54
C VAL A 105 13.49 -3.34 -1.92
N THR A 106 12.34 -4.00 -1.96
CA THR A 106 11.50 -4.03 -3.17
C THR A 106 10.45 -2.93 -3.06
N CYS A 107 10.45 -2.03 -4.03
CA CYS A 107 9.56 -0.88 -4.06
C CYS A 107 8.47 -1.04 -5.13
N VAL A 108 7.42 -0.25 -4.96
CA VAL A 108 6.36 0.01 -5.94
C VAL A 108 6.20 1.52 -6.07
N ILE A 109 5.57 1.98 -7.15
CA ILE A 109 5.12 3.37 -7.27
C ILE A 109 3.62 3.35 -7.50
N ILE A 110 2.88 4.16 -6.76
CA ILE A 110 1.41 4.20 -6.83
C ILE A 110 0.97 5.63 -7.07
N GLY A 111 0.28 5.86 -8.20
CA GLY A 111 -0.36 7.12 -8.53
C GLY A 111 -1.84 7.10 -8.19
N LEU A 112 -2.27 7.93 -7.24
CA LEU A 112 -3.64 8.06 -6.75
C LEU A 112 -4.29 9.35 -7.27
N ARG A 113 -5.55 9.26 -7.73
CA ARG A 113 -6.35 10.42 -8.14
C ARG A 113 -7.85 10.17 -7.97
N GLN A 114 -8.64 11.20 -8.25
CA GLN A 114 -10.08 11.09 -8.50
C GLN A 114 -10.38 10.21 -9.73
N PRO A 115 -11.47 9.41 -9.74
CA PRO A 115 -11.87 8.59 -10.87
C PRO A 115 -12.05 9.40 -12.15
N ARG A 116 -11.53 8.89 -13.27
CA ARG A 116 -11.72 9.48 -14.61
C ARG A 116 -12.01 8.38 -15.62
N ASN A 117 -12.79 8.69 -16.66
CA ASN A 117 -13.01 7.78 -17.79
C ASN A 117 -11.78 7.75 -18.72
N GLN A 118 -10.66 7.25 -18.20
CA GLN A 118 -9.38 7.17 -18.89
C GLN A 118 -8.68 5.86 -18.54
N ARG A 119 -7.95 5.30 -19.51
CA ARG A 119 -7.11 4.12 -19.28
C ARG A 119 -6.01 4.42 -18.27
N LYS A 120 -5.63 3.38 -17.52
CA LYS A 120 -4.59 3.41 -16.47
C LYS A 120 -3.34 2.73 -16.98
N LEU A 121 -2.18 3.17 -16.51
CA LEU A 121 -0.90 2.63 -16.94
C LEU A 121 -0.28 1.73 -15.86
N LEU A 122 -0.11 0.45 -16.17
CA LEU A 122 0.56 -0.51 -15.30
C LEU A 122 1.93 -0.84 -15.87
N PHE A 123 2.98 -0.44 -15.16
CA PHE A 123 4.38 -0.65 -15.51
C PHE A 123 4.91 -1.88 -14.78
N GLY A 124 5.58 -2.79 -15.49
CA GLY A 124 6.19 -3.99 -14.90
C GLY A 124 6.92 -4.79 -15.97
N ASP A 125 7.95 -5.55 -15.61
CA ASP A 125 8.71 -6.43 -16.53
C ASP A 125 9.17 -5.73 -17.83
N SER A 126 9.63 -4.48 -17.70
CA SER A 126 10.04 -3.61 -18.82
C SER A 126 8.96 -3.32 -19.87
N VAL A 127 7.70 -3.65 -19.59
CA VAL A 127 6.55 -3.35 -20.44
C VAL A 127 5.58 -2.40 -19.75
N VAL A 128 4.79 -1.70 -20.57
CA VAL A 128 3.70 -0.84 -20.10
C VAL A 128 2.40 -1.40 -20.64
N ARG A 129 1.45 -1.64 -19.74
CA ARG A 129 0.10 -2.10 -20.07
C ARG A 129 -0.90 -1.00 -19.84
N SER A 130 -1.71 -0.71 -20.85
CA SER A 130 -2.89 0.15 -20.72
C SER A 130 -4.08 -0.70 -20.28
N VAL A 131 -4.64 -0.43 -19.10
CA VAL A 131 -5.69 -1.26 -18.46
C VAL A 131 -6.88 -0.41 -18.01
N GLU A 132 -8.03 -1.04 -17.81
CA GLU A 132 -9.25 -0.35 -17.34
C GLU A 132 -9.21 -0.07 -15.83
N ASN A 133 -8.70 -1.01 -15.05
CA ASN A 133 -8.52 -0.87 -13.61
C ASN A 133 -7.19 -1.49 -13.15
N ILE A 134 -6.53 -0.83 -12.21
CA ILE A 134 -5.42 -1.38 -11.44
C ILE A 134 -5.95 -1.61 -10.04
N ASN A 135 -5.92 -2.86 -9.58
CA ASN A 135 -6.44 -3.24 -8.27
C ASN A 135 -5.39 -3.02 -7.15
N PRO A 136 -5.72 -3.21 -5.86
CA PRO A 136 -4.80 -2.96 -4.75
C PRO A 136 -3.58 -3.91 -4.68
N TYR A 137 -3.56 -4.96 -5.51
CA TYR A 137 -2.44 -5.89 -5.68
C TYR A 137 -1.57 -5.53 -6.90
N LEU A 138 -1.80 -4.37 -7.51
CA LEU A 138 -1.10 -3.88 -8.71
C LEU A 138 -1.21 -4.82 -9.91
N VAL A 139 -2.39 -5.41 -10.09
CA VAL A 139 -2.73 -6.18 -11.30
C VAL A 139 -3.98 -5.62 -11.97
N ALA A 140 -4.12 -5.93 -13.26
CA ALA A 140 -5.29 -5.56 -14.03
C ALA A 140 -6.53 -6.34 -13.53
N GLY A 141 -7.61 -5.64 -13.20
CA GLY A 141 -8.87 -6.27 -12.79
C GLY A 141 -9.62 -5.48 -11.73
N ARG A 142 -10.75 -6.02 -11.27
CA ARG A 142 -11.59 -5.37 -10.24
C ARG A 142 -10.87 -5.22 -8.90
N ASN A 143 -11.30 -4.24 -8.11
CA ASN A 143 -10.86 -4.11 -6.72
C ASN A 143 -11.42 -5.28 -5.91
N VAL A 144 -10.53 -6.08 -5.34
CA VAL A 144 -10.84 -7.18 -4.41
C VAL A 144 -9.95 -6.97 -3.19
N PHE A 145 -10.47 -7.29 -2.01
CA PHE A 145 -9.72 -7.22 -0.76
C PHE A 145 -9.80 -8.57 -0.06
N VAL A 146 -8.65 -9.22 0.11
CA VAL A 146 -8.56 -10.49 0.84
C VAL A 146 -8.33 -10.18 2.32
N HIS A 147 -9.38 -10.32 3.12
CA HIS A 147 -9.32 -10.08 4.56
C HIS A 147 -8.77 -11.29 5.30
N LYS A 148 -8.03 -11.02 6.38
CA LYS A 148 -7.57 -12.06 7.30
C LYS A 148 -8.74 -12.81 7.92
N ARG A 149 -8.63 -14.14 7.98
CA ARG A 149 -9.58 -15.02 8.66
C ARG A 149 -8.82 -15.96 9.58
N ARG A 150 -9.47 -16.36 10.68
CA ARG A 150 -8.93 -17.38 11.60
C ARG A 150 -9.36 -18.79 11.22
N SER A 151 -10.42 -18.93 10.41
CA SER A 151 -10.94 -20.21 9.93
C SER A 151 -10.94 -20.26 8.40
N SER A 152 -10.85 -21.47 7.85
CA SER A 152 -10.87 -21.71 6.40
C SER A 152 -12.20 -21.30 5.76
N LEU A 153 -12.18 -20.93 4.48
CA LEU A 153 -13.41 -20.75 3.69
C LEU A 153 -13.96 -22.09 3.19
N SER A 154 -13.10 -23.10 3.07
CA SER A 154 -13.37 -24.32 2.32
C SER A 154 -13.47 -25.57 3.20
N ASN A 155 -13.93 -25.45 4.45
CA ASN A 155 -14.02 -26.56 5.42
C ASN A 155 -12.73 -27.41 5.51
N LEU A 156 -11.57 -26.76 5.35
CA LEU A 156 -10.27 -27.42 5.48
C LEU A 156 -9.87 -27.53 6.97
N PRO A 157 -9.01 -28.50 7.33
CA PRO A 157 -8.43 -28.59 8.68
C PRO A 157 -7.79 -27.28 9.11
N GLN A 158 -7.83 -27.00 10.42
CA GLN A 158 -7.16 -25.83 11.00
C GLN A 158 -5.64 -25.92 10.75
N CYS A 159 -5.07 -24.82 10.28
CA CYS A 159 -3.62 -24.68 10.16
C CYS A 159 -3.13 -23.93 11.40
N ASP A 160 -2.28 -24.58 12.18
CA ASP A 160 -1.67 -23.99 13.37
C ASP A 160 -0.31 -23.39 13.05
N PHE A 161 0.04 -22.33 13.78
CA PHE A 161 1.34 -21.71 13.68
C PHE A 161 2.38 -22.60 14.38
N GLY A 162 3.55 -22.79 13.75
CA GLY A 162 4.62 -23.60 14.32
C GLY A 162 5.15 -23.05 15.65
N SER A 163 5.86 -23.88 16.41
CA SER A 163 6.53 -23.46 17.63
C SER A 163 7.56 -22.37 17.33
N MET A 164 7.44 -21.22 18.00
CA MET A 164 8.38 -20.10 17.87
C MET A 164 9.22 -20.02 19.15
N PRO A 165 10.55 -20.28 19.10
CA PRO A 165 11.42 -20.03 20.22
C PRO A 165 11.44 -18.52 20.50
N ASN A 166 11.22 -18.15 21.76
CA ASN A 166 11.27 -16.77 22.25
C ASN A 166 12.48 -16.62 23.18
N ASP A 167 13.63 -17.12 22.71
CA ASP A 167 14.91 -17.22 23.42
C ASP A 167 15.82 -15.99 23.22
N GLY A 168 15.37 -15.01 22.45
CA GLY A 168 16.13 -13.77 22.18
C GLY A 168 17.06 -13.85 20.97
N GLY A 169 17.09 -14.99 20.27
CA GLY A 169 17.99 -15.24 19.13
C GLY A 169 19.24 -16.00 19.53
#